data_AF-A0AA41G4K0-F1
#
_entry.id   AF-A0AA41G4K0-F1
#
_cell.length_a   1.000
_cell.length_b   1.000
_cell.length_c   1.000
_cell.angle_alpha   90.00
_cell.angle_beta   90.00
_cell.angle_gamma   90.00
#
_symmetry.space_group_name_H-M   'P 1'
#
loop_
_entity.id
_entity.type
_entity.pdbx_description
1 polymer ?
#
loop_
_entity_poly.entity_id
_entity_poly.type
_entity_poly.pdbx_seq_one_letter_code
_entity_poly.pdbx_strand_id
1 'polypeptide(L)'
;MKLLVAGGDRVDAGKTTFSVGLLERTSAEGFKPRAGNNYWFDHDDYKRSTADGRLYGKDARRLTEAAPNDVAPEEINPIHRLWHPSPGAETGLLGREDQQFVVDRVGRPSGDEGVEYVVNGTVDLPESVRERLPVENAPRVTSVADFNDLMRVLHVEALESVAADIEAANRAVVESYGDVARPLSGFEPDAVAVVEPGRARIYDGDRYAKACEIATGGAGVGQLEERVPNVVDLVERAAAVRLPALDAESRRDPAAVADAYDHAYDALLACAFD
;
A
#
# COMPACT_ATOMS: atom_id res chain seq x y z
N MET A 1 -14.85 2.93 12.62
CA MET A 1 -15.03 3.17 11.17
C MET A 1 -13.73 2.88 10.45
N LYS A 2 -13.72 1.98 9.47
CA LYS A 2 -12.57 1.58 8.65
C LYS A 2 -12.91 1.80 7.18
N LEU A 3 -12.15 2.64 6.50
CA LEU A 3 -12.34 2.95 5.09
C LEU A 3 -11.18 2.39 4.28
N LEU A 4 -11.48 1.76 3.15
CA LEU A 4 -10.47 1.26 2.21
C LEU A 4 -10.36 2.17 1.00
N VAL A 5 -9.14 2.60 0.68
CA VAL A 5 -8.82 3.30 -0.57
C VAL A 5 -8.01 2.35 -1.46
N ALA A 6 -8.65 1.82 -2.49
CA ALA A 6 -8.06 0.91 -3.47
C ALA A 6 -7.88 1.59 -4.83
N GLY A 7 -7.01 1.07 -5.68
CA GLY A 7 -6.66 1.66 -6.97
C GLY A 7 -7.23 0.83 -8.10
N GLY A 8 -7.89 1.46 -9.08
CA GLY A 8 -8.13 0.80 -10.36
C GLY A 8 -6.83 0.55 -11.12
N ASP A 9 -6.92 -0.24 -12.21
CA ASP A 9 -5.89 -0.86 -13.07
C ASP A 9 -4.78 0.07 -13.67
N ARG A 10 -4.28 1.04 -12.89
CA ARG A 10 -3.28 2.02 -13.29
C ARG A 10 -2.25 2.25 -12.20
N VAL A 11 -1.00 2.39 -12.65
CA VAL A 11 0.21 2.59 -11.84
C VAL A 11 0.11 3.84 -10.94
N ASP A 12 -0.60 4.89 -11.37
CA ASP A 12 -0.94 6.04 -10.53
C ASP A 12 -2.44 6.37 -10.66
N ALA A 13 -3.23 5.72 -9.81
CA ALA A 13 -4.66 5.95 -9.73
C ALA A 13 -5.03 7.26 -9.00
N GLY A 14 -4.09 7.90 -8.29
CA GLY A 14 -4.37 9.05 -7.41
C GLY A 14 -4.80 8.67 -5.98
N LYS A 15 -4.65 7.41 -5.56
CA LYS A 15 -5.01 6.90 -4.22
C LYS A 15 -4.43 7.74 -3.09
N THR A 16 -3.14 8.03 -3.11
CA THR A 16 -2.46 8.76 -2.04
C THR A 16 -3.03 10.16 -1.88
N THR A 17 -3.30 10.85 -2.99
CA THR A 17 -3.94 12.17 -2.96
C THR A 17 -5.35 12.05 -2.38
N PHE A 18 -6.15 11.08 -2.83
CA PHE A 18 -7.49 10.86 -2.26
C PHE A 18 -7.44 10.57 -0.76
N SER A 19 -6.49 9.74 -0.32
CA SER A 19 -6.33 9.32 1.07
C SER A 19 -5.94 10.48 1.98
N VAL A 20 -5.01 11.36 1.58
CA VAL A 20 -4.63 12.52 2.42
C VAL A 20 -5.79 13.50 2.65
N GLY A 21 -6.61 13.77 1.63
CA GLY A 21 -7.82 14.59 1.82
C GLY A 21 -8.88 13.89 2.67
N LEU A 22 -8.98 12.56 2.57
CA LEU A 22 -9.88 11.77 3.41
C LEU A 22 -9.44 11.78 4.89
N LEU A 23 -8.13 11.69 5.15
CA LEU A 23 -7.55 11.81 6.49
C LEU A 23 -7.91 13.17 7.11
N GLU A 24 -7.72 14.26 6.37
CA GLU A 24 -8.11 15.60 6.79
C GLU A 24 -9.61 15.68 7.10
N ARG A 25 -10.46 15.19 6.18
CA ARG A 25 -11.93 15.23 6.30
C ARG A 25 -12.46 14.47 7.52
N THR A 26 -11.78 13.39 7.92
CA THR A 26 -12.29 12.45 8.93
C THR A 26 -11.50 12.45 10.24
N SER A 27 -10.34 13.10 10.26
CA SER A 27 -9.33 13.02 11.33
C SER A 27 -8.99 11.56 11.67
N ALA A 28 -8.98 10.69 10.67
CA ALA A 28 -8.66 9.27 10.82
C ALA A 28 -7.15 9.03 10.88
N GLU A 29 -6.78 7.84 11.33
CA GLU A 29 -5.41 7.33 11.23
C GLU A 29 -5.19 6.69 9.86
N GLY A 30 -4.03 6.96 9.24
CA GLY A 30 -3.69 6.49 7.90
C GLY A 30 -2.80 5.26 7.94
N PHE A 31 -3.13 4.23 7.16
CA PHE A 31 -2.38 2.99 7.07
C PHE A 31 -2.07 2.63 5.62
N LYS A 32 -0.89 2.05 5.39
CA LYS A 32 -0.51 1.51 4.08
C LYS A 32 0.27 0.21 4.28
N PRO A 33 -0.42 -0.93 4.55
CA PRO A 33 0.21 -2.16 5.01
C PRO A 33 1.37 -2.67 4.14
N ARG A 34 1.27 -2.45 2.82
CA ARG A 34 2.32 -2.76 1.85
C ARG A 34 2.59 -1.56 0.94
N ALA A 35 3.84 -1.41 0.54
CA ALA A 35 4.25 -0.42 -0.45
C ALA A 35 5.52 -0.89 -1.17
N GLY A 36 5.91 -0.14 -2.20
CA GLY A 36 7.21 -0.31 -2.80
C GLY A 36 7.56 0.85 -3.71
N ASN A 37 8.86 1.09 -3.85
CA ASN A 37 9.44 2.08 -4.75
C ASN A 37 10.22 1.35 -5.83
N ASN A 38 10.26 1.91 -7.04
CA ASN A 38 11.22 1.47 -8.04
C ASN A 38 12.48 2.34 -7.96
N TYR A 39 13.66 1.71 -7.85
CA TYR A 39 14.96 2.38 -7.74
C TYR A 39 15.23 3.39 -8.87
N TRP A 40 14.69 3.15 -10.07
CA TRP A 40 14.82 4.02 -11.23
C TRP A 40 13.71 5.06 -11.32
N PHE A 41 12.44 4.65 -11.26
CA PHE A 41 11.30 5.57 -11.45
C PHE A 41 11.02 6.46 -10.24
N ASP A 42 11.23 5.95 -9.02
CA ASP A 42 11.03 6.65 -7.76
C ASP A 42 12.37 7.03 -7.10
N HIS A 43 13.40 7.30 -7.92
CA HIS A 43 14.79 7.47 -7.45
C HIS A 43 14.96 8.58 -6.40
N ASP A 44 14.21 9.68 -6.53
CA ASP A 44 14.26 10.77 -5.56
C ASP A 44 13.65 10.38 -4.20
N ASP A 45 12.60 9.57 -4.20
CA ASP A 45 11.98 9.05 -2.97
C ASP A 45 12.89 8.01 -2.29
N TYR A 46 13.55 7.17 -3.08
CA TYR A 46 14.61 6.28 -2.60
C TYR A 46 15.77 7.08 -1.99
N LYS A 47 16.30 8.09 -2.70
CA LYS A 47 17.42 8.90 -2.20
C LYS A 47 17.08 9.62 -0.90
N ARG A 48 15.85 10.14 -0.79
CA ARG A 48 15.38 10.83 0.41
C ARG A 48 15.32 9.88 1.60
N SER A 49 14.63 8.74 1.47
CA SER A 49 14.48 7.79 2.57
C SER A 49 15.83 7.19 3.01
N THR A 50 16.67 6.81 2.04
CA THR A 50 17.98 6.20 2.33
C THR A 50 19.04 7.17 2.84
N ALA A 51 18.83 8.49 2.78
CA ALA A 51 19.77 9.46 3.34
C ALA A 51 19.94 9.28 4.86
N ASP A 52 18.89 8.81 5.53
CA ASP A 52 18.88 8.55 6.97
C ASP A 52 19.02 7.04 7.29
N GLY A 53 19.44 6.24 6.31
CA GLY A 53 19.57 4.79 6.43
C GLY A 53 18.26 4.02 6.56
N ARG A 54 17.16 4.59 6.06
CA ARG A 54 15.80 4.06 6.13
C ARG A 54 15.27 3.70 4.76
N LEU A 55 14.20 2.91 4.70
CA LEU A 55 13.52 2.56 3.45
C LEU A 55 12.00 2.70 3.60
N TYR A 56 11.42 3.70 2.94
CA TYR A 56 9.97 3.92 2.89
C TYR A 56 9.57 4.71 1.64
N GLY A 57 8.27 4.67 1.32
CA GLY A 57 7.71 5.28 0.11
C GLY A 57 7.20 6.70 0.31
N LYS A 58 7.00 7.40 -0.81
CA LYS A 58 6.32 8.72 -0.82
C LYS A 58 4.91 8.65 -0.24
N ASP A 59 4.22 7.54 -0.46
CA ASP A 59 2.83 7.39 -0.02
C ASP A 59 2.73 7.33 1.50
N ALA A 60 3.47 6.41 2.14
CA ALA A 60 3.51 6.30 3.59
C ALA A 60 3.90 7.65 4.24
N ARG A 61 4.91 8.33 3.68
CA ARG A 61 5.30 9.67 4.15
C ARG A 61 4.17 10.69 4.04
N ARG A 62 3.47 10.75 2.91
CA ARG A 62 2.36 11.71 2.72
C ARG A 62 1.19 11.40 3.64
N LEU A 63 0.91 10.13 3.90
CA LEU A 63 -0.13 9.72 4.84
C LEU A 63 0.23 10.16 6.27
N THR A 64 1.47 9.95 6.72
CA THR A 64 1.91 10.38 8.06
C THR A 64 1.97 11.91 8.18
N GLU A 65 2.39 12.63 7.13
CA GLU A 65 2.39 14.10 7.09
C GLU A 65 0.96 14.70 7.16
N ALA A 66 -0.07 13.96 6.71
CA ALA A 66 -1.47 14.39 6.72
C ALA A 66 -2.28 13.86 7.91
N ALA A 67 -1.77 12.84 8.61
CA ALA A 67 -2.42 12.25 9.77
C ALA A 67 -2.22 13.13 11.01
N PRO A 68 -3.15 13.09 11.99
CA PRO A 68 -3.03 13.88 13.22
C PRO A 68 -1.89 13.41 14.13
N ASN A 69 -1.38 12.18 13.93
CA ASN A 69 -0.37 11.56 14.78
C ASN A 69 1.02 11.67 14.13
N ASP A 70 2.00 12.11 14.90
CA ASP A 70 3.41 12.16 14.48
C ASP A 70 4.04 10.77 14.59
N VAL A 71 3.77 9.93 13.59
CA VAL A 71 4.31 8.56 13.48
C VAL A 71 5.26 8.45 12.29
N ALA A 72 6.27 7.60 12.42
CA ALA A 72 7.18 7.32 11.32
C ALA A 72 6.45 6.58 10.17
N PRO A 73 6.80 6.82 8.90
CA PRO A 73 6.20 6.12 7.75
C PRO A 73 6.20 4.59 7.88
N GLU A 74 7.21 4.03 8.53
CA GLU A 74 7.38 2.61 8.75
C GLU A 74 6.37 2.01 9.73
N GLU A 75 5.82 2.80 10.65
CA GLU A 75 4.79 2.34 11.61
C GLU A 75 3.49 1.96 10.88
N ILE A 76 3.13 2.74 9.86
CA ILE A 76 1.91 2.56 9.09
C ILE A 76 2.11 1.68 7.85
N ASN A 77 3.36 1.47 7.47
CA ASN A 77 3.78 0.66 6.34
C ASN A 77 4.83 -0.34 6.82
N PRO A 78 4.44 -1.52 7.35
CA PRO A 78 5.38 -2.53 7.84
C PRO A 78 6.15 -3.25 6.73
N ILE A 79 5.62 -3.35 5.50
CA ILE A 79 6.31 -4.01 4.38
C ILE A 79 6.54 -3.03 3.23
N HIS A 80 7.82 -2.84 2.86
CA HIS A 80 8.23 -1.94 1.80
C HIS A 80 9.24 -2.62 0.90
N ARG A 81 8.90 -2.72 -0.39
CA ARG A 81 9.75 -3.34 -1.39
C ARG A 81 10.50 -2.33 -2.23
N LEU A 82 11.80 -2.51 -2.36
CA LEU A 82 12.60 -1.86 -3.39
C LEU A 82 12.64 -2.76 -4.64
N TRP A 83 12.12 -2.23 -5.75
CA TRP A 83 12.19 -2.83 -7.07
C TRP A 83 13.31 -2.21 -7.90
N HIS A 84 13.80 -2.93 -8.89
CA HIS A 84 14.69 -2.42 -9.94
C HIS A 84 14.14 -2.83 -11.30
N PRO A 85 14.28 -2.02 -12.37
CA PRO A 85 13.93 -2.47 -13.72
C PRO A 85 14.67 -3.76 -14.08
N SER A 86 13.98 -4.74 -14.68
CA SER A 86 14.60 -5.92 -15.26
C SER A 86 14.58 -5.80 -16.79
N PRO A 87 15.74 -5.66 -17.46
CA PRO A 87 15.79 -5.48 -18.92
C PRO A 87 15.68 -6.80 -19.72
N GLY A 88 15.53 -7.95 -19.07
CA GLY A 88 15.56 -9.28 -19.72
C GLY A 88 14.21 -10.00 -19.75
N ALA A 89 14.11 -11.07 -20.56
CA ALA A 89 12.95 -11.96 -20.60
C ALA A 89 12.74 -12.80 -19.33
N GLU A 90 13.74 -12.82 -18.44
CA GLU A 90 13.66 -13.46 -17.13
C GLU A 90 13.14 -12.45 -16.09
N THR A 91 12.00 -12.78 -15.49
CA THR A 91 11.39 -11.99 -14.41
C THR A 91 12.17 -12.11 -13.10
N GLY A 92 13.21 -12.94 -13.01
CA GLY A 92 13.94 -13.17 -11.76
C GLY A 92 13.05 -13.76 -10.65
N LEU A 93 13.54 -13.69 -9.40
CA LEU A 93 12.94 -14.37 -8.24
C LEU A 93 11.45 -14.04 -8.00
N LEU A 94 11.07 -12.77 -8.09
CA LEU A 94 9.72 -12.27 -7.80
C LEU A 94 9.27 -11.20 -8.79
N GLY A 95 9.96 -11.07 -9.91
CA GLY A 95 9.73 -9.94 -10.78
C GLY A 95 8.40 -9.99 -11.50
N ARG A 96 7.94 -8.80 -11.86
CA ARG A 96 6.93 -8.60 -12.88
C ARG A 96 7.66 -8.53 -14.23
N GLU A 97 6.95 -8.60 -15.35
CA GLU A 97 7.53 -8.62 -16.71
C GLU A 97 8.56 -7.50 -16.98
N ASP A 98 8.60 -6.44 -16.16
CA ASP A 98 9.43 -5.26 -16.28
C ASP A 98 10.35 -4.94 -15.07
N GLN A 99 10.24 -5.67 -13.95
CA GLN A 99 10.88 -5.28 -12.68
C GLN A 99 11.27 -6.49 -11.83
N GLN A 100 12.39 -6.40 -11.12
CA GLN A 100 12.88 -7.42 -10.20
C GLN A 100 12.99 -6.89 -8.77
N PHE A 101 12.72 -7.76 -7.81
CA PHE A 101 12.88 -7.51 -6.38
C PHE A 101 14.36 -7.29 -6.03
N VAL A 102 14.66 -6.30 -5.17
CA VAL A 102 16.03 -6.02 -4.68
C VAL A 102 16.14 -6.24 -3.18
N VAL A 103 15.32 -5.51 -2.42
CA VAL A 103 15.31 -5.53 -0.95
C VAL A 103 13.90 -5.33 -0.44
N ASP A 104 13.48 -6.12 0.55
CA ASP A 104 12.26 -5.89 1.32
C ASP A 104 12.69 -5.35 2.69
N ARG A 105 12.03 -4.30 3.16
CA ARG A 105 12.09 -3.86 4.55
C ARG A 105 10.80 -4.28 5.23
N VAL A 106 10.92 -5.05 6.30
CA VAL A 106 9.83 -5.72 7.01
C VAL A 106 9.86 -5.32 8.48
N GLY A 107 8.68 -5.23 9.09
CA GLY A 107 8.56 -4.86 10.50
C GLY A 107 8.42 -3.35 10.72
N ARG A 108 8.41 -2.97 11.99
CA ARG A 108 8.08 -1.61 12.45
C ARG A 108 9.06 -1.18 13.54
N PRO A 109 9.49 0.10 13.58
CA PRO A 109 10.40 0.57 14.61
C PRO A 109 9.91 0.32 16.04
N SER A 110 8.60 0.42 16.26
CA SER A 110 7.96 0.15 17.56
C SER A 110 7.75 -1.34 17.89
N GLY A 111 7.91 -2.24 16.92
CA GLY A 111 7.69 -3.68 17.11
C GLY A 111 8.82 -4.35 17.90
N ASP A 112 8.53 -5.50 18.52
CA ASP A 112 9.46 -6.23 19.38
C ASP A 112 10.75 -6.64 18.64
N GLU A 113 10.63 -7.09 17.39
CA GLU A 113 11.76 -7.43 16.52
C GLU A 113 12.33 -6.23 15.74
N GLY A 114 11.64 -5.08 15.80
CA GLY A 114 12.03 -3.87 15.09
C GLY A 114 11.86 -3.98 13.57
N VAL A 115 12.87 -3.50 12.83
CA VAL A 115 12.89 -3.48 11.36
C VAL A 115 13.98 -4.40 10.83
N GLU A 116 13.59 -5.30 9.94
CA GLU A 116 14.49 -6.22 9.25
C GLU A 116 14.54 -5.95 7.74
N TYR A 117 15.61 -6.43 7.12
CA TYR A 117 15.81 -6.36 5.67
C TYR A 117 16.00 -7.75 5.09
N VAL A 118 15.38 -8.01 3.95
CA VAL A 118 15.54 -9.24 3.17
C VAL A 118 16.09 -8.88 1.81
N VAL A 119 17.18 -9.52 1.40
CA VAL A 119 17.91 -9.17 0.19
C VAL A 119 17.68 -10.23 -0.88
N ASN A 120 17.44 -9.79 -2.12
CA ASN A 120 17.51 -10.69 -3.26
C ASN A 120 18.97 -11.08 -3.54
N GLY A 121 19.30 -12.36 -3.32
CA GLY A 121 20.62 -12.93 -3.57
C GLY A 121 20.90 -13.25 -5.03
N THR A 122 19.94 -13.09 -5.94
CA THR A 122 20.09 -13.40 -7.37
C THR A 122 20.40 -12.16 -8.22
N VAL A 123 20.50 -10.97 -7.61
CA VAL A 123 20.73 -9.71 -8.33
C VAL A 123 21.88 -8.94 -7.69
N ASP A 124 22.58 -8.16 -8.50
CA ASP A 124 23.56 -7.22 -7.98
C ASP A 124 22.86 -6.04 -7.30
N LEU A 125 23.16 -5.85 -6.02
CA LEU A 125 22.64 -4.69 -5.29
C LEU A 125 23.31 -3.42 -5.81
N PRO A 126 22.57 -2.32 -6.03
CA PRO A 126 23.18 -1.02 -6.24
C PRO A 126 24.13 -0.67 -5.08
N GLU A 127 25.26 -0.04 -5.38
CA GLU A 127 26.25 0.35 -4.35
C GLU A 127 25.63 1.22 -3.26
N SER A 128 24.81 2.19 -3.66
CA SER A 128 24.10 3.06 -2.73
C SER A 128 23.16 2.31 -1.77
N VAL A 129 22.61 1.15 -2.18
CA VAL A 129 21.77 0.31 -1.32
C VAL A 129 22.65 -0.34 -0.24
N ARG A 130 23.81 -0.87 -0.62
CA ARG A 130 24.76 -1.50 0.32
C ARG A 130 25.33 -0.50 1.33
N GLU A 131 25.60 0.72 0.89
CA GLU A 131 26.21 1.76 1.73
C GLU A 131 25.21 2.42 2.69
N ARG A 132 23.95 2.56 2.27
CA ARG A 132 22.97 3.35 3.02
C ARG A 132 22.05 2.50 3.87
N LEU A 133 21.74 1.27 3.47
CA LEU A 133 20.82 0.41 4.20
C LEU A 133 21.60 -0.66 4.99
N PRO A 134 21.08 -1.11 6.14
CA PRO A 134 21.73 -2.15 6.96
C PRO A 134 21.52 -3.55 6.36
N VAL A 135 22.01 -3.77 5.15
CA VAL A 135 21.77 -5.00 4.34
C VAL A 135 22.97 -5.96 4.32
N GLU A 136 24.08 -5.61 4.98
CA GLU A 136 25.30 -6.43 4.99
C GLU A 136 25.05 -7.82 5.60
N ASN A 137 24.36 -7.86 6.74
CA ASN A 137 24.04 -9.08 7.48
C ASN A 137 22.59 -9.56 7.26
N ALA A 138 21.87 -8.93 6.34
CA ALA A 138 20.49 -9.27 6.04
C ALA A 138 20.38 -10.66 5.38
N PRO A 139 19.34 -11.46 5.70
CA PRO A 139 19.03 -12.70 5.01
C PRO A 139 18.98 -12.51 3.49
N ARG A 140 19.61 -13.43 2.76
CA ARG A 140 19.62 -13.45 1.29
C ARG A 140 18.80 -14.62 0.78
N VAL A 141 17.79 -14.32 -0.05
CA VAL A 141 16.96 -15.33 -0.69
C VAL A 141 17.42 -15.55 -2.12
N THR A 142 17.55 -16.81 -2.54
CA THR A 142 17.97 -17.15 -3.91
C THR A 142 16.93 -18.00 -4.65
N SER A 143 15.90 -18.47 -3.96
CA SER A 143 14.75 -19.17 -4.56
C SER A 143 13.41 -18.64 -4.06
N VAL A 144 12.37 -18.85 -4.85
CA VAL A 144 10.97 -18.49 -4.48
C VAL A 144 10.54 -19.25 -3.22
N ALA A 145 11.04 -20.49 -3.05
CA ALA A 145 10.76 -21.29 -1.86
C ALA A 145 11.35 -20.62 -0.61
N ASP A 146 12.63 -20.25 -0.64
CA ASP A 146 13.29 -19.57 0.49
C ASP A 146 12.59 -18.25 0.82
N PHE A 147 12.20 -17.50 -0.22
CA PHE A 147 11.45 -16.27 -0.05
C PHE A 147 10.10 -16.55 0.62
N ASN A 148 9.31 -17.49 0.11
CA ASN A 148 8.01 -17.82 0.68
C ASN A 148 8.10 -18.32 2.12
N ASP A 149 9.13 -19.08 2.47
CA ASP A 149 9.33 -19.56 3.85
C ASP A 149 9.66 -18.40 4.79
N LEU A 150 10.52 -17.46 4.37
CA LEU A 150 10.83 -16.26 5.13
C LEU A 150 9.61 -15.33 5.28
N MET A 151 8.82 -15.18 4.21
CA MET A 151 7.58 -14.41 4.19
C MET A 151 6.55 -14.92 5.21
N ARG A 152 6.44 -16.25 5.37
CA ARG A 152 5.49 -16.86 6.32
C ARG A 152 5.77 -16.50 7.77
N VAL A 153 7.01 -16.11 8.07
CA VAL A 153 7.41 -15.66 9.40
C VAL A 153 7.32 -14.13 9.45
N LEU A 154 8.22 -13.43 8.75
CA LEU A 154 8.41 -11.99 8.92
C LEU A 154 7.21 -11.16 8.42
N HIS A 155 6.65 -11.49 7.25
CA HIS A 155 5.59 -10.67 6.66
C HIS A 155 4.26 -10.89 7.35
N VAL A 156 3.97 -12.13 7.79
CA VAL A 156 2.73 -12.44 8.51
C VAL A 156 2.68 -11.66 9.81
N GLU A 157 3.73 -11.76 10.64
CA GLU A 157 3.80 -11.04 11.91
C GLU A 157 3.69 -9.53 11.72
N ALA A 158 4.44 -8.96 10.79
CA ALA A 158 4.43 -7.52 10.54
C ALA A 158 3.06 -7.01 10.06
N LEU A 159 2.31 -7.84 9.32
CA LEU A 159 0.95 -7.51 8.86
C LEU A 159 -0.11 -7.70 9.95
N GLU A 160 0.01 -8.73 10.77
CA GLU A 160 -0.87 -8.94 11.93
C GLU A 160 -0.72 -7.79 12.92
N SER A 161 0.51 -7.32 13.14
CA SER A 161 0.83 -6.19 13.99
C SER A 161 0.13 -4.90 13.51
N VAL A 162 0.22 -4.55 12.22
CA VAL A 162 -0.50 -3.36 11.69
C VAL A 162 -2.00 -3.57 11.62
N ALA A 163 -2.48 -4.80 11.40
CA ALA A 163 -3.90 -5.11 11.43
C ALA A 163 -4.51 -4.89 12.82
N ALA A 164 -3.79 -5.24 13.88
CA ALA A 164 -4.22 -4.97 15.25
C ALA A 164 -4.37 -3.47 15.53
N ASP A 165 -3.44 -2.63 15.04
CA ASP A 165 -3.54 -1.18 15.18
C ASP A 165 -4.69 -0.60 14.35
N ILE A 166 -4.87 -1.09 13.12
CA ILE A 166 -6.02 -0.74 12.29
C ILE A 166 -7.30 -1.05 13.02
N GLU A 167 -7.42 -2.22 13.67
CA GLU A 167 -8.60 -2.63 14.43
C GLU A 167 -8.82 -1.76 15.67
N ALA A 168 -7.75 -1.44 16.40
CA ALA A 168 -7.81 -0.59 17.60
C ALA A 168 -8.16 0.88 17.29
N ALA A 169 -7.84 1.38 16.09
CA ALA A 169 -8.09 2.77 15.73
C ALA A 169 -9.59 3.12 15.74
N ASN A 170 -9.97 4.28 16.29
CA ASN A 170 -11.39 4.70 16.24
C ASN A 170 -11.86 4.91 14.77
N ARG A 171 -11.00 5.55 13.97
CA ARG A 171 -11.20 5.79 12.54
C ARG A 171 -9.92 5.45 11.80
N ALA A 172 -10.00 4.57 10.81
CA ALA A 172 -8.86 4.18 9.99
C ALA A 172 -9.15 4.40 8.51
N VAL A 173 -8.17 4.92 7.78
CA VAL A 173 -8.10 4.93 6.31
C VAL A 173 -6.95 4.04 5.90
N VAL A 174 -7.26 2.93 5.23
CA VAL A 174 -6.28 1.96 4.76
C VAL A 174 -6.11 2.13 3.25
N GLU A 175 -4.91 2.52 2.81
CA GLU A 175 -4.56 2.62 1.40
C GLU A 175 -3.91 1.33 0.91
N SER A 176 -4.44 0.76 -0.18
CA SER A 176 -3.88 -0.46 -0.75
C SER A 176 -2.59 -0.23 -1.57
N TYR A 177 -1.83 -1.31 -1.79
CA TYR A 177 -0.66 -1.28 -2.66
C TYR A 177 -1.07 -1.53 -4.11
N GLY A 178 -0.69 -0.65 -5.05
CA GLY A 178 -1.03 -0.81 -6.46
C GLY A 178 -2.54 -0.94 -6.68
N ASP A 179 -2.94 -2.03 -7.34
CA ASP A 179 -4.32 -2.45 -7.62
C ASP A 179 -4.76 -3.62 -6.73
N VAL A 180 -4.11 -3.81 -5.56
CA VAL A 180 -4.55 -4.82 -4.59
C VAL A 180 -5.92 -4.43 -4.05
N ALA A 181 -6.88 -5.36 -4.18
CA ALA A 181 -8.26 -5.18 -3.75
C ALA A 181 -8.43 -5.29 -2.25
N ARG A 182 -7.69 -6.21 -1.60
CA ARG A 182 -7.76 -6.44 -0.16
C ARG A 182 -6.36 -6.42 0.46
N PRO A 183 -5.98 -5.36 1.20
CA PRO A 183 -4.61 -5.17 1.66
C PRO A 183 -4.21 -6.08 2.83
N LEU A 184 -5.17 -6.67 3.55
CA LEU A 184 -4.94 -7.53 4.72
C LEU A 184 -5.90 -8.71 4.69
N SER A 185 -5.44 -9.88 5.14
CA SER A 185 -6.33 -11.03 5.28
C SER A 185 -7.39 -10.74 6.34
N GLY A 186 -8.66 -11.06 6.07
CA GLY A 186 -9.76 -10.81 7.00
C GLY A 186 -10.12 -9.34 7.23
N PHE A 187 -9.55 -8.40 6.48
CA PHE A 187 -9.92 -6.99 6.61
C PHE A 187 -11.27 -6.71 5.95
N GLU A 188 -12.22 -6.28 6.78
CA GLU A 188 -13.59 -5.92 6.42
C GLU A 188 -13.77 -4.40 6.61
N PRO A 189 -13.62 -3.59 5.56
CA PRO A 189 -13.88 -2.16 5.64
C PRO A 189 -15.39 -1.90 5.73
N ASP A 190 -15.80 -0.76 6.28
CA ASP A 190 -17.20 -0.30 6.27
C ASP A 190 -17.60 0.20 4.86
N ALA A 191 -16.66 0.84 4.15
CA ALA A 191 -16.84 1.24 2.75
C ALA A 191 -15.53 1.30 1.99
N VAL A 192 -15.62 1.19 0.66
CA VAL A 192 -14.46 1.15 -0.24
C VAL A 192 -14.56 2.23 -1.30
N ALA A 193 -13.51 3.05 -1.44
CA ALA A 193 -13.30 3.91 -2.58
C ALA A 193 -12.28 3.26 -3.53
N VAL A 194 -12.73 2.80 -4.69
CA VAL A 194 -11.84 2.44 -5.80
C VAL A 194 -11.56 3.71 -6.61
N VAL A 195 -10.36 4.25 -6.44
CA VAL A 195 -9.91 5.48 -7.07
C VAL A 195 -9.34 5.18 -8.45
N GLU A 196 -9.70 6.00 -9.43
CA GLU A 196 -9.22 5.95 -10.81
C GLU A 196 -8.95 7.38 -11.29
N PRO A 197 -8.15 7.58 -12.36
CA PRO A 197 -7.96 8.91 -12.92
C PRO A 197 -9.29 9.59 -13.27
N GLY A 198 -9.60 10.68 -12.57
CA GLY A 198 -10.79 11.50 -12.78
C GLY A 198 -12.08 11.01 -12.10
N ARG A 199 -12.06 9.92 -11.33
CA ARG A 199 -13.26 9.43 -10.61
C ARG A 199 -12.95 8.52 -9.41
N ALA A 200 -13.89 8.42 -8.49
CA ALA A 200 -13.93 7.38 -7.46
C ALA A 200 -15.22 6.56 -7.61
N ARG A 201 -15.10 5.23 -7.54
CA ARG A 201 -16.25 4.31 -7.45
C ARG A 201 -16.38 3.85 -6.00
N ILE A 202 -17.57 4.01 -5.43
CA ILE A 202 -17.85 3.69 -4.03
C ILE A 202 -18.57 2.36 -3.95
N TYR A 203 -18.16 1.52 -3.01
CA TYR A 203 -18.75 0.22 -2.74
C TYR A 203 -19.02 0.06 -1.25
N ASP A 204 -20.12 -0.64 -0.97
CA ASP A 204 -20.44 -1.20 0.33
C ASP A 204 -19.34 -2.15 0.77
N GLY A 205 -18.89 -1.98 2.01
CA GLY A 205 -17.76 -2.71 2.59
C GLY A 205 -17.95 -4.23 2.61
N ASP A 206 -19.06 -4.67 3.18
CA ASP A 206 -19.43 -6.09 3.32
C ASP A 206 -19.54 -6.78 1.95
N ARG A 207 -20.21 -6.13 0.99
CA ARG A 207 -20.37 -6.68 -0.36
C ARG A 207 -19.04 -6.74 -1.09
N TYR A 208 -18.19 -5.74 -0.93
CA TYR A 208 -16.86 -5.73 -1.52
C TYR A 208 -15.97 -6.83 -0.91
N ALA A 209 -15.99 -7.01 0.41
CA ALA A 209 -15.26 -8.07 1.09
C ALA A 209 -15.68 -9.47 0.61
N LYS A 210 -16.99 -9.72 0.49
CA LYS A 210 -17.53 -10.96 -0.09
C LYS A 210 -17.09 -11.16 -1.55
N ALA A 211 -17.08 -10.09 -2.35
CA ALA A 211 -16.59 -10.16 -3.72
C ALA A 211 -15.09 -10.49 -3.79
N CYS A 212 -14.27 -9.99 -2.86
CA CYS A 212 -12.87 -10.41 -2.73
C CYS A 212 -12.77 -11.91 -2.45
N GLU A 213 -13.56 -12.46 -1.52
CA GLU A 213 -13.54 -13.89 -1.20
C GLU A 213 -13.94 -14.78 -2.39
N ILE A 214 -14.92 -14.33 -3.18
CA ILE A 214 -15.35 -15.02 -4.41
C ILE A 214 -14.23 -14.97 -5.46
N ALA A 215 -13.60 -13.81 -5.65
CA ALA A 215 -12.50 -13.64 -6.60
C ALA A 215 -11.30 -14.55 -6.29
N THR A 216 -11.04 -14.83 -5.00
CA THR A 216 -9.97 -15.74 -4.56
C THR A 216 -10.14 -17.20 -4.98
N GLY A 217 -11.36 -17.64 -5.36
CA GLY A 217 -11.68 -18.94 -5.97
C GLY A 217 -10.64 -20.07 -5.94
N GLY A 218 -10.51 -20.79 -4.82
CA GLY A 218 -9.94 -22.15 -4.73
C GLY A 218 -8.44 -22.25 -4.36
N ALA A 219 -8.14 -23.11 -3.38
CA ALA A 219 -6.78 -23.47 -2.97
C ALA A 219 -5.95 -23.99 -4.18
N GLY A 220 -5.14 -23.12 -4.79
CA GLY A 220 -4.31 -23.55 -5.92
C GLY A 220 -3.67 -22.44 -6.77
N VAL A 221 -4.09 -21.18 -6.66
CA VAL A 221 -3.47 -20.08 -7.42
C VAL A 221 -2.51 -19.34 -6.51
N GLY A 222 -1.20 -19.43 -6.78
CA GLY A 222 -0.13 -18.78 -6.02
C GLY A 222 -0.11 -17.24 -6.10
N GLN A 223 -1.25 -16.58 -6.28
CA GLN A 223 -1.39 -15.13 -6.09
C GLN A 223 -1.97 -14.89 -4.70
N LEU A 224 -1.14 -14.41 -3.79
CA LEU A 224 -1.53 -14.06 -2.42
C LEU A 224 -2.41 -12.80 -2.33
N GLU A 225 -2.51 -12.01 -3.42
CA GLU A 225 -3.16 -10.70 -3.41
C GLU A 225 -4.24 -10.59 -4.49
N GLU A 226 -5.48 -10.36 -4.07
CA GLU A 226 -6.60 -10.08 -4.97
C GLU A 226 -6.41 -8.75 -5.70
N ARG A 227 -6.80 -8.72 -6.98
CA ARG A 227 -6.71 -7.52 -7.82
C ARG A 227 -8.07 -6.85 -7.96
N VAL A 228 -8.10 -5.52 -7.90
CA VAL A 228 -9.32 -4.72 -8.02
C VAL A 228 -10.14 -5.07 -9.28
N PRO A 229 -9.55 -5.24 -10.48
CA PRO A 229 -10.30 -5.64 -11.67
C PRO A 229 -11.12 -6.93 -11.50
N ASN A 230 -10.61 -7.91 -10.75
CA ASN A 230 -11.30 -9.19 -10.54
C ASN A 230 -12.47 -9.08 -9.56
N VAL A 231 -12.47 -8.05 -8.71
CA VAL A 231 -13.47 -7.86 -7.65
C VAL A 231 -14.60 -6.95 -8.12
N VAL A 232 -14.28 -5.85 -8.79
CA VAL A 232 -15.28 -4.82 -9.17
C VAL A 232 -16.33 -5.30 -10.17
N ASP A 233 -16.06 -6.40 -10.88
CA ASP A 233 -17.03 -7.03 -11.78
C ASP A 233 -18.03 -7.95 -11.04
N LEU A 234 -17.73 -8.30 -9.78
CA LEU A 234 -18.53 -9.19 -8.94
C LEU A 234 -19.42 -8.43 -7.93
N VAL A 235 -19.28 -7.11 -7.83
CA VAL A 235 -20.01 -6.28 -6.85
C VAL A 235 -20.61 -5.05 -7.51
N GLU A 236 -21.87 -4.77 -7.18
CA GLU A 236 -22.53 -3.54 -7.60
C GLU A 236 -21.99 -2.34 -6.82
N ARG A 237 -21.62 -1.28 -7.55
CA ARG A 237 -21.20 0.00 -6.94
C ARG A 237 -22.40 0.73 -6.34
N ALA A 238 -22.18 1.36 -5.20
CA ALA A 238 -23.14 2.27 -4.57
C ALA A 238 -23.16 3.65 -5.27
N ALA A 239 -21.98 4.17 -5.63
CA ALA A 239 -21.87 5.46 -6.31
C ALA A 239 -20.65 5.53 -7.25
N ALA A 240 -20.67 6.52 -8.15
CA ALA A 240 -19.50 6.92 -8.93
C ALA A 240 -19.43 8.44 -8.99
N VAL A 241 -18.34 9.01 -8.46
CA VAL A 241 -18.16 10.45 -8.29
C VAL A 241 -16.96 10.92 -9.12
N ARG A 242 -17.08 12.09 -9.76
CA ARG A 242 -15.98 12.69 -10.53
C ARG A 242 -14.96 13.30 -9.58
N LEU A 243 -13.68 13.09 -9.85
CA LEU A 243 -12.57 13.74 -9.16
C LEU A 243 -11.97 14.81 -10.07
N PRO A 244 -12.02 16.11 -9.73
CA PRO A 244 -11.35 17.14 -10.50
C PRO A 244 -9.83 16.94 -10.50
N ALA A 245 -9.16 17.37 -11.57
CA ALA A 245 -7.69 17.41 -11.57
C ALA A 245 -7.21 18.56 -10.68
N LEU A 246 -6.21 18.29 -9.84
CA LEU A 246 -5.63 19.26 -8.92
C LEU A 246 -4.22 19.64 -9.40
N ASP A 247 -3.86 20.91 -9.21
CA ASP A 247 -2.50 21.38 -9.47
C ASP A 247 -1.50 20.82 -8.43
N ALA A 248 -0.21 21.13 -8.61
CA ALA A 248 0.83 20.59 -7.74
C ALA A 248 0.77 21.16 -6.31
N GLU A 249 0.25 22.37 -6.12
CA GLU A 249 0.13 23.03 -4.83
C GLU A 249 -1.03 22.43 -4.04
N SER A 250 -2.22 22.38 -4.66
CA SER A 250 -3.43 21.80 -4.09
C SER A 250 -3.23 20.33 -3.72
N ARG A 251 -2.49 19.54 -4.51
CA ARG A 251 -2.20 18.12 -4.18
C ARG A 251 -1.33 17.94 -2.93
N ARG A 252 -0.62 18.97 -2.49
CA ARG A 252 0.25 18.93 -1.30
C ARG A 252 -0.45 19.44 -0.05
N ASP A 253 -1.62 20.04 -0.18
CA ASP A 253 -2.42 20.56 0.92
C ASP A 253 -3.62 19.62 1.18
N PRO A 254 -3.61 18.86 2.29
CA PRO A 254 -4.71 17.96 2.64
C PRO A 254 -6.07 18.66 2.70
N ALA A 255 -6.15 19.91 3.17
CA ALA A 255 -7.39 20.68 3.25
C ALA A 255 -7.90 21.07 1.86
N ALA A 256 -7.02 21.52 0.97
CA ALA A 256 -7.40 21.80 -0.42
C ALA A 256 -7.90 20.54 -1.15
N VAL A 257 -7.30 19.37 -0.88
CA VAL A 257 -7.80 18.10 -1.41
C VAL A 257 -9.15 17.73 -0.79
N ALA A 258 -9.29 17.88 0.53
CA ALA A 258 -10.53 17.63 1.27
C ALA A 258 -11.71 18.39 0.63
N ASP A 259 -11.53 19.69 0.43
CA ASP A 259 -12.52 20.58 -0.19
C ASP A 259 -12.84 20.18 -1.64
N ALA A 260 -11.81 19.90 -2.44
CA ALA A 260 -12.00 19.60 -3.85
C ALA A 260 -12.71 18.26 -4.10
N TYR A 261 -12.55 17.29 -3.19
CA TYR A 261 -13.11 15.94 -3.29
C TYR A 261 -14.29 15.70 -2.33
N ASP A 262 -14.83 16.75 -1.71
CA ASP A 262 -15.90 16.67 -0.68
C ASP A 262 -17.07 15.75 -1.08
N HIS A 263 -17.60 15.90 -2.30
CA HIS A 263 -18.69 15.04 -2.80
C HIS A 263 -18.32 13.55 -2.86
N ALA A 264 -17.06 13.20 -3.12
CA ALA A 264 -16.62 11.82 -3.14
C ALA A 264 -16.49 11.26 -1.72
N TYR A 265 -16.06 12.10 -0.77
CA TYR A 265 -15.99 11.75 0.64
C TYR A 265 -17.37 11.60 1.27
N ASP A 266 -18.31 12.51 0.98
CA ASP A 266 -19.70 12.40 1.43
C ASP A 266 -20.35 11.11 0.93
N ALA A 267 -20.12 10.75 -0.35
CA ALA A 267 -20.64 9.49 -0.90
C ALA A 267 -20.00 8.25 -0.23
N LEU A 268 -18.71 8.28 0.05
CA LEU A 268 -18.01 7.20 0.75
C LEU A 268 -18.51 7.05 2.20
N LEU A 269 -18.65 8.16 2.92
CA LEU A 269 -19.08 8.18 4.30
C LEU A 269 -20.55 7.79 4.44
N ALA A 270 -21.44 8.24 3.55
CA ALA A 270 -22.82 7.78 3.52
C ALA A 270 -22.90 6.26 3.38
N CYS A 271 -22.11 5.70 2.46
CA CYS A 271 -22.03 4.25 2.26
C CYS A 271 -21.47 3.49 3.47
N ALA A 272 -20.65 4.12 4.32
CA ALA A 272 -20.06 3.48 5.50
C ALA A 272 -21.00 3.45 6.72
N PHE A 273 -22.11 4.19 6.69
CA PHE A 273 -23.07 4.29 7.79
C PHE A 273 -24.47 3.75 7.44
N ASP A 274 -24.68 3.32 6.20
CA ASP A 274 -25.91 2.67 5.72
C ASP A 274 -25.99 1.20 6.18
#